data_AF-A0A4Y2MGW5-F1
#
_entry.id   AF-A0A4Y2MGW5-F1
#
_cell.length_a   1.000
_cell.length_b   1.000
_cell.length_c   1.000
_cell.angle_alpha   90.00
_cell.angle_beta   90.00
_cell.angle_gamma   90.00
#
_symmetry.space_group_name_H-M   'P 1'
#
loop_
_entity.id
_entity.type
_entity.pdbx_description
1 polymer ?
#
loop_
_entity_poly.entity_id
_entity_poly.type
_entity_poly.pdbx_seq_one_letter_code
_entity_poly.pdbx_strand_id
1 'polypeptide(L)'
;MNVSPQYRTIIEGITNGAEAWKKLKSHFQPVSTARVMALKHEFFSTVIEPDEGIGLYATKLSRIIEQLRESGHPVEDLDQCSQLLRYLPTEYENIVQTVYRWEDEDFKFPKVLEEILAEEARLRQRATDQVTVSMVSKAKSDPERSRISRSQRSSSKEIKFKSGNPKQPSRKKVSQDSVPNCHTSSEVRTSYFIGSTF
;
A
#
# COMPACT_ATOMS: atom_id res chain seq x y z
N MET A 1 -36.81 8.32 -30.42
CA MET A 1 -36.24 8.44 -29.06
C MET A 1 -37.37 8.45 -28.06
N ASN A 2 -37.42 7.51 -27.12
CA ASN A 2 -38.49 7.43 -26.12
C ASN A 2 -38.08 8.22 -24.88
N VAL A 3 -38.32 9.54 -24.90
CA VAL A 3 -38.02 10.46 -23.79
C VAL A 3 -39.31 10.78 -23.05
N SER A 4 -39.30 10.67 -21.72
CA SER A 4 -40.47 10.96 -20.87
C SER A 4 -41.03 12.36 -21.16
N PRO A 5 -42.37 12.55 -21.18
CA PRO A 5 -42.99 13.80 -21.63
C PRO A 5 -42.44 15.07 -20.99
N GLN A 6 -42.12 15.01 -19.70
CA GLN A 6 -41.55 16.10 -18.91
C GLN A 6 -40.16 16.60 -19.37
N TYR A 7 -39.43 15.80 -20.17
CA TYR A 7 -38.09 16.14 -20.65
C TYR A 7 -38.07 16.46 -22.16
N ARG A 8 -39.22 16.37 -22.84
CA ARG A 8 -39.33 16.71 -24.27
C ARG A 8 -39.12 18.20 -24.51
N THR A 9 -39.58 19.06 -23.60
CA THR A 9 -39.37 20.52 -23.65
C THR A 9 -37.89 20.90 -23.62
N ILE A 10 -37.03 20.08 -23.00
CA ILE A 10 -35.58 20.37 -22.88
C ILE A 10 -34.89 20.26 -24.26
N ILE A 11 -35.38 19.37 -25.12
CA ILE A 11 -34.80 19.06 -26.43
C ILE A 11 -35.71 19.49 -27.59
N GLU A 12 -36.74 20.27 -27.30
CA GLU A 12 -37.69 20.76 -28.28
C GLU A 12 -36.96 21.62 -29.33
N GLY A 13 -37.26 21.38 -30.61
CA GLY A 13 -36.60 22.03 -31.74
C GLY A 13 -35.21 21.47 -32.12
N ILE A 14 -34.68 20.50 -31.37
CA ILE A 14 -33.39 19.86 -31.71
C ILE A 14 -33.64 18.64 -32.60
N THR A 15 -33.15 18.69 -33.84
CA THR A 15 -33.24 17.60 -34.82
C THR A 15 -32.08 16.62 -34.74
N ASN A 16 -30.95 17.02 -34.15
CA ASN A 16 -29.76 16.20 -33.96
C ASN A 16 -29.76 15.49 -32.59
N GLY A 17 -29.72 14.15 -32.60
CA GLY A 17 -29.70 13.35 -31.38
C GLY A 17 -28.48 13.59 -30.48
N ALA A 18 -27.31 13.90 -31.04
CA ALA A 18 -26.11 14.20 -30.24
C ALA A 18 -26.26 15.52 -29.46
N GLU A 19 -26.87 16.52 -30.08
CA GLU A 19 -27.16 17.80 -29.44
C GLU A 19 -28.25 17.68 -28.38
N ALA A 20 -29.30 16.89 -28.66
CA ALA A 20 -30.37 16.60 -27.71
C ALA A 20 -29.81 15.91 -26.46
N TRP A 21 -28.92 14.94 -26.65
CA TRP A 21 -28.21 14.28 -25.55
C TRP A 21 -27.33 15.24 -24.75
N LYS A 22 -26.54 16.09 -25.42
CA LYS A 22 -25.71 17.10 -24.75
C LYS A 22 -26.54 18.06 -23.90
N LYS A 23 -27.71 18.48 -24.40
CA LYS A 23 -28.60 19.40 -23.68
C LYS A 23 -29.28 18.73 -22.48
N LEU A 24 -29.71 17.48 -22.62
CA LEU A 24 -30.18 16.67 -21.49
C LEU A 24 -29.08 16.50 -20.44
N LYS A 25 -27.87 16.11 -20.85
CA LYS A 25 -26.72 15.93 -19.96
C LYS A 25 -26.41 17.21 -19.18
N SER A 26 -26.37 18.36 -19.85
CA SER A 26 -26.15 19.66 -19.20
C SER A 26 -27.27 20.03 -18.21
N HIS A 27 -28.51 19.66 -18.50
CA HIS A 27 -29.66 19.97 -17.66
C HIS A 27 -29.70 19.11 -16.38
N PHE A 28 -29.40 17.82 -16.48
CA PHE A 28 -29.43 16.90 -15.32
C PHE A 28 -28.12 16.82 -14.56
N GLN A 29 -27.02 17.17 -15.20
CA GLN A 29 -25.69 17.14 -14.60
C GLN A 29 -25.03 18.50 -14.84
N PRO A 30 -25.55 19.59 -14.23
CA PRO A 30 -24.87 20.87 -14.27
C PRO A 30 -23.49 20.67 -13.64
N VAL A 31 -22.43 20.80 -14.44
CA VAL A 31 -21.07 20.89 -13.93
C VAL A 31 -20.98 22.23 -13.23
N SER A 32 -21.17 22.24 -11.90
CA SER A 32 -21.04 23.47 -11.15
C SER A 32 -19.57 23.86 -11.13
N THR A 33 -19.27 25.12 -11.45
CA THR A 33 -17.91 25.67 -11.34
C THR A 33 -17.34 25.43 -9.94
N ALA A 34 -18.20 25.49 -8.91
CA ALA A 34 -17.83 25.14 -7.53
C ALA A 34 -17.29 23.71 -7.39
N ARG A 35 -17.93 22.70 -8.02
CA ARG A 35 -17.43 21.32 -8.00
C ARG A 35 -16.09 21.19 -8.71
N VAL A 36 -15.94 21.82 -9.87
CA VAL A 36 -14.67 21.80 -10.62
C VAL A 36 -13.54 22.42 -9.79
N MET A 37 -13.82 23.57 -9.15
CA MET A 37 -12.84 24.22 -8.27
C MET A 37 -12.51 23.37 -7.04
N ALA A 38 -13.49 22.69 -6.45
CA ALA A 38 -13.26 21.76 -5.35
C ALA A 38 -12.35 20.59 -5.78
N LEU A 39 -12.59 20.00 -6.95
CA LEU A 39 -11.74 18.93 -7.50
C LEU A 39 -10.33 19.41 -7.82
N LYS A 40 -10.18 20.62 -8.38
CA LYS A 40 -8.85 21.22 -8.60
C LYS A 40 -8.11 21.46 -7.29
N HIS A 41 -8.81 21.96 -6.28
CA HIS A 41 -8.22 22.15 -4.95
C HIS A 41 -7.78 20.81 -4.37
N GLU A 42 -8.66 19.80 -4.40
CA GLU A 42 -8.37 18.44 -3.96
C GLU A 42 -7.14 17.87 -4.70
N PHE A 43 -7.07 18.03 -6.02
CA PHE A 43 -5.93 17.55 -6.83
C PHE A 43 -4.59 18.12 -6.33
N PHE A 44 -4.49 19.46 -6.22
CA PHE A 44 -3.23 20.10 -5.82
C PHE A 44 -2.89 19.94 -4.34
N SER A 45 -3.89 19.71 -3.48
CA SER A 45 -3.70 19.47 -2.05
C SER A 45 -3.54 18.00 -1.69
N THR A 46 -3.69 17.07 -2.63
CA THR A 46 -3.53 15.63 -2.34
C THR A 46 -2.07 15.35 -2.03
N VAL A 47 -1.82 14.79 -0.86
CA VAL A 47 -0.50 14.38 -0.36
C VAL A 47 -0.43 12.87 -0.18
N ILE A 48 0.79 12.36 0.00
CA ILE A 48 1.03 10.98 0.44
C ILE A 48 0.82 10.93 1.94
N GLU A 49 -0.11 10.10 2.39
CA GLU A 49 -0.40 9.92 3.82
C GLU A 49 0.67 9.05 4.50
N PRO A 50 0.84 9.14 5.84
CA PRO A 50 1.66 8.20 6.57
C PRO A 50 1.25 6.75 6.28
N ASP A 51 2.22 5.89 6.03
CA ASP A 51 2.03 4.47 5.69
C ASP A 51 1.30 4.19 4.36
N GLU A 52 1.05 5.23 3.55
CA GLU A 52 0.47 5.08 2.21
C GLU A 52 1.54 4.72 1.18
N GLY A 53 1.32 3.64 0.43
CA GLY A 53 2.17 3.29 -0.72
C GLY A 53 1.87 4.15 -1.95
N ILE A 54 2.83 4.28 -2.86
CA ILE A 54 2.71 5.19 -4.01
C ILE A 54 1.55 4.79 -4.93
N GLY A 55 1.27 3.49 -5.07
CA GLY A 55 0.13 3.01 -5.86
C GLY A 55 -1.23 3.53 -5.35
N LEU A 56 -1.41 3.66 -4.03
CA LEU A 56 -2.64 4.21 -3.45
C LEU A 56 -2.74 5.72 -3.69
N TYR A 57 -1.63 6.44 -3.48
CA TYR A 57 -1.53 7.85 -3.81
C TYR A 57 -1.88 8.14 -5.28
N ALA A 58 -1.27 7.39 -6.21
CA ALA A 58 -1.54 7.52 -7.63
C ALA A 58 -3.00 7.18 -8.00
N THR A 59 -3.63 6.24 -7.29
CA THR A 59 -5.05 5.91 -7.46
C THR A 59 -5.94 7.09 -7.06
N LYS A 60 -5.64 7.78 -5.95
CA LYS A 60 -6.35 9.01 -5.54
C LYS A 60 -6.25 10.09 -6.62
N LEU A 61 -5.04 10.34 -7.14
CA LEU A 61 -4.83 11.31 -8.22
C LEU A 61 -5.60 10.92 -9.49
N SER A 62 -5.49 9.67 -9.93
CA SER A 62 -6.17 9.16 -11.13
C SER A 62 -7.69 9.34 -11.05
N ARG A 63 -8.27 9.09 -9.87
CA ARG A 63 -9.70 9.33 -9.62
C ARG A 63 -10.07 10.80 -9.84
N ILE A 64 -9.29 11.74 -9.30
CA ILE A 64 -9.57 13.17 -9.42
C ILE A 64 -9.37 13.65 -10.87
N ILE A 65 -8.30 13.19 -11.54
CA ILE A 65 -8.02 13.47 -12.96
C ILE A 65 -9.20 13.00 -13.83
N GLU A 66 -9.73 11.80 -13.57
CA GLU A 66 -10.89 11.28 -14.29
C GLU A 66 -12.12 12.16 -14.09
N GLN A 67 -12.43 12.53 -12.84
CA GLN A 67 -13.59 13.37 -12.53
C GLN A 67 -13.49 14.76 -13.16
N LEU A 68 -12.28 15.31 -13.23
CA LEU A 68 -12.00 16.57 -13.92
C LEU A 68 -12.19 16.43 -15.44
N ARG A 69 -11.69 15.33 -16.03
CA ARG A 69 -11.89 15.00 -17.46
C ARG A 69 -13.37 14.82 -17.80
N GLU A 70 -14.12 14.06 -17.02
CA GLU A 70 -15.56 13.85 -17.18
C GLU A 70 -16.37 15.15 -17.07
N SER A 71 -15.86 16.10 -16.29
CA SER A 71 -16.43 17.45 -16.13
C SER A 71 -16.04 18.41 -17.26
N GLY A 72 -15.27 17.97 -18.26
CA GLY A 72 -14.82 18.81 -19.37
C GLY A 72 -13.62 19.71 -19.05
N HIS A 73 -12.92 19.44 -17.95
CA HIS A 73 -11.75 20.20 -17.50
C HIS A 73 -10.54 19.27 -17.30
N PRO A 74 -10.03 18.62 -18.36
CA PRO A 74 -8.89 17.73 -18.24
C PRO A 74 -7.67 18.46 -17.65
N VAL A 75 -6.86 17.72 -16.90
CA VAL A 75 -5.58 18.19 -16.35
C VAL A 75 -4.49 17.93 -17.38
N GLU A 76 -3.57 18.87 -17.59
CA GLU A 76 -2.46 18.68 -18.52
C GLU A 76 -1.46 17.66 -18.00
N ASP A 77 -0.78 16.94 -18.91
CA ASP A 77 0.17 15.89 -18.53
C ASP A 77 1.29 16.43 -17.62
N LEU A 78 1.75 17.66 -17.88
CA LEU A 78 2.75 18.34 -17.07
C LEU A 78 2.29 18.46 -15.60
N ASP A 79 1.06 18.92 -15.39
CA ASP A 79 0.47 19.07 -14.05
C ASP A 79 0.20 17.73 -13.38
N GLN A 80 -0.26 16.73 -14.14
CA GLN A 80 -0.47 15.37 -13.64
C GLN A 80 0.83 14.76 -13.11
N CYS A 81 1.88 14.79 -13.92
CA CYS A 81 3.20 14.27 -13.56
C CYS A 81 3.84 15.10 -12.44
N SER A 82 3.73 16.43 -12.50
CA SER A 82 4.26 17.31 -11.45
C SER A 82 3.64 17.00 -10.09
N GLN A 83 2.31 16.84 -10.02
CA GLN A 83 1.63 16.47 -8.79
C GLN A 83 2.03 15.07 -8.30
N LEU A 84 2.18 14.09 -9.20
CA LEU A 84 2.64 12.74 -8.83
C LEU A 84 4.02 12.76 -8.17
N LEU A 85 4.94 13.60 -8.65
CA LEU A 85 6.32 13.66 -8.15
C LEU A 85 6.50 14.56 -6.92
N ARG A 86 5.60 15.52 -6.70
CA ARG A 86 5.75 16.63 -5.73
C ARG A 86 6.01 16.22 -4.29
N TYR A 87 5.38 15.14 -3.82
CA TYR A 87 5.43 14.72 -2.42
C TYR A 87 6.17 13.39 -2.22
N LEU A 88 6.92 12.94 -3.22
CA LEU A 88 7.72 11.73 -3.10
C LEU A 88 8.83 11.92 -2.04
N PRO A 89 9.14 10.87 -1.26
CA PRO A 89 10.27 10.88 -0.33
C PRO A 89 11.62 11.13 -1.03
N THR A 90 12.62 11.64 -0.29
CA THR A 90 13.94 12.00 -0.84
C THR A 90 14.68 10.80 -1.46
N GLU A 91 14.35 9.57 -1.08
CA GLU A 91 14.88 8.35 -1.68
C GLU A 91 14.58 8.24 -3.19
N TYR A 92 13.54 8.95 -3.67
CA TYR A 92 13.13 8.99 -5.07
C TYR A 92 13.80 10.13 -5.86
N GLU A 93 14.63 10.98 -5.26
CA GLU A 93 15.19 12.17 -5.92
C GLU A 93 15.89 11.83 -7.25
N ASN A 94 16.65 10.72 -7.29
CA ASN A 94 17.37 10.32 -8.51
C ASN A 94 16.43 9.96 -9.67
N ILE A 95 15.32 9.25 -9.39
CA ILE A 95 14.36 8.89 -10.43
C ILE A 95 13.58 10.14 -10.87
N VAL A 96 13.23 11.03 -9.93
CA VAL A 96 12.59 12.32 -10.23
C VAL A 96 13.44 13.15 -11.19
N GLN A 97 14.74 13.31 -10.91
CA GLN A 97 15.68 14.03 -11.78
C GLN A 97 15.82 13.37 -13.16
N THR A 98 15.77 12.04 -13.22
CA THR A 98 15.83 11.31 -14.48
C THR A 98 14.58 11.56 -15.33
N VAL A 99 13.40 11.47 -14.69
CA VAL A 99 12.09 11.68 -15.33
C VAL A 99 11.94 13.11 -15.84
N TYR A 100 12.44 14.13 -15.14
CA TYR A 100 12.41 15.52 -15.61
C TYR A 100 13.26 15.78 -16.87
N ARG A 101 14.16 14.87 -17.25
CA ARG A 101 14.98 14.98 -18.46
C ARG A 101 14.38 14.25 -19.66
N TRP A 102 13.20 13.64 -19.50
CA TRP A 102 12.49 12.98 -20.59
C TRP A 102 11.93 13.99 -21.58
N GLU A 103 11.66 13.52 -22.79
CA GLU A 103 10.94 14.29 -23.80
C GLU A 103 9.44 14.40 -23.45
N ASP A 104 8.78 15.44 -23.94
CA ASP A 104 7.35 15.71 -23.64
C ASP A 104 6.42 14.55 -24.07
N GLU A 105 6.81 13.78 -25.08
CA GLU A 105 6.10 12.59 -25.56
C GLU A 105 6.09 11.48 -24.50
N ASP A 106 7.17 11.38 -23.73
CA ASP A 106 7.37 10.38 -22.69
C ASP A 106 6.90 10.83 -21.32
N PHE A 107 6.83 12.15 -21.07
CA PHE A 107 6.42 12.74 -19.80
C PHE A 107 4.89 12.65 -19.60
N LYS A 108 4.39 11.42 -19.48
CA LYS A 108 2.96 11.08 -19.34
C LYS A 108 2.70 10.34 -18.03
N PHE A 109 1.58 10.65 -17.39
CA PHE A 109 1.23 10.11 -16.07
C PHE A 109 1.36 8.57 -15.96
N PRO A 110 0.88 7.76 -16.92
CA PRO A 110 1.02 6.30 -16.83
C PRO A 110 2.47 5.82 -16.86
N LYS A 111 3.30 6.43 -17.73
CA LYS A 111 4.71 6.05 -17.89
C LYS A 111 5.54 6.49 -16.67
N VAL A 112 5.30 7.70 -16.18
CA VAL A 112 5.95 8.19 -14.95
C VAL A 112 5.56 7.30 -13.78
N LEU A 113 4.28 6.96 -13.63
CA LEU A 113 3.82 6.06 -12.56
C LEU A 113 4.49 4.69 -12.62
N GLU A 114 4.65 4.11 -13.81
CA GLU A 114 5.32 2.82 -14.00
C GLU A 114 6.76 2.85 -13.46
N GLU A 115 7.54 3.87 -13.81
CA GLU A 115 8.92 4.02 -13.32
C GLU A 115 8.99 4.24 -11.82
N ILE A 116 8.08 5.05 -11.26
CA ILE A 116 8.06 5.30 -9.81
C ILE A 116 7.71 4.02 -9.04
N LEU A 117 6.80 3.19 -9.56
CA LEU A 117 6.48 1.89 -8.95
C LEU A 117 7.63 0.88 -9.07
N ALA A 118 8.36 0.89 -10.20
CA ALA A 118 9.57 0.10 -10.34
C ALA A 118 10.64 0.51 -9.33
N GLU A 119 10.79 1.82 -9.09
CA GLU A 119 11.71 2.35 -8.09
C GLU A 119 11.27 2.00 -6.66
N GLU A 120 9.98 2.05 -6.34
CA GLU A 120 9.44 1.60 -5.05
C GLU A 120 9.80 0.13 -4.78
N ALA A 121 9.66 -0.74 -5.79
CA ALA A 121 10.04 -2.15 -5.68
C ALA A 121 11.55 -2.32 -5.46
N ARG A 122 12.38 -1.55 -6.17
CA ARG A 122 13.84 -1.56 -6.03
C ARG A 122 14.27 -1.11 -4.63
N LEU A 123 13.67 -0.05 -4.10
CA LEU A 123 13.94 0.46 -2.75
C LEU A 123 13.55 -0.57 -1.68
N ARG A 124 12.39 -1.22 -1.83
CA ARG A 124 11.95 -2.29 -0.93
C ARG A 124 12.92 -3.48 -0.92
N GLN A 125 13.45 -3.87 -2.08
CA GLN A 125 14.47 -4.91 -2.18
C GLN A 125 15.76 -4.49 -1.46
N ARG A 126 16.26 -3.27 -1.73
CA ARG A 126 17.47 -2.73 -1.09
C ARG A 126 17.36 -2.69 0.44
N ALA A 127 16.18 -2.37 0.97
CA ALA A 127 15.94 -2.39 2.41
C ALA A 127 16.06 -3.83 2.97
N THR A 128 15.48 -4.81 2.28
CA THR A 128 15.55 -6.23 2.65
C THR A 128 17.00 -6.75 2.63
N ASP A 129 17.75 -6.42 1.58
CA ASP A 129 19.16 -6.85 1.44
C ASP A 129 20.05 -6.27 2.54
N GLN A 130 19.84 -5.02 2.95
CA GLN A 130 20.59 -4.43 4.07
C GLN A 130 20.33 -5.15 5.39
N VAL A 131 19.08 -5.59 5.63
CA VAL A 131 18.73 -6.38 6.82
C VAL A 131 19.42 -7.74 6.79
N THR A 132 19.41 -8.43 5.65
CA THR A 132 20.05 -9.75 5.53
C THR A 132 21.57 -9.67 5.71
N VAL A 133 22.23 -8.67 5.11
CA VAL A 133 23.67 -8.43 5.29
C VAL A 133 24.01 -8.15 6.76
N SER A 134 23.19 -7.36 7.45
CA SER A 134 23.37 -7.05 8.88
C SER A 134 23.26 -8.30 9.76
N MET A 135 22.27 -9.16 9.48
CA MET A 135 22.08 -10.43 10.20
C MET A 135 23.25 -11.40 9.99
N VAL A 136 23.74 -11.55 8.74
CA VAL A 136 24.89 -12.41 8.42
C VAL A 136 26.17 -11.90 9.08
N SER A 137 26.36 -10.58 9.14
CA SER A 137 27.53 -9.95 9.76
C SER A 137 27.54 -10.15 11.28
N LYS A 138 26.36 -10.10 11.92
CA LYS A 138 26.20 -10.41 13.35
C LYS A 138 26.45 -11.89 13.66
N ALA A 139 25.99 -12.80 12.81
CA ALA A 139 26.25 -14.23 12.99
C ALA A 139 27.74 -14.61 12.84
N LYS A 140 28.50 -13.89 12.00
CA LYS A 140 29.94 -14.12 11.80
C LYS A 140 30.83 -13.50 12.88
N SER A 141 30.31 -12.54 13.66
CA SER A 141 31.06 -11.85 14.72
C SER A 141 30.88 -12.49 16.10
N ASP A 142 30.13 -13.59 16.22
CA ASP A 142 29.93 -14.33 17.46
C ASP A 142 31.04 -15.41 17.64
N PRO A 143 32.07 -15.19 18.46
CA PRO A 143 33.21 -16.09 18.59
C PRO A 143 33.02 -17.00 19.81
N GLU A 144 31.90 -17.72 19.95
CA GLU A 144 31.72 -18.70 21.02
C GLU A 144 30.95 -19.96 20.58
N ARG A 145 31.51 -20.71 19.62
CA ARG A 145 31.21 -22.16 19.52
C ARG A 145 32.42 -23.05 19.28
N SER A 146 33.60 -22.57 19.63
CA SER A 146 34.86 -23.34 19.59
C SER A 146 35.38 -23.60 21.00
N ARG A 147 34.68 -24.44 21.77
CA ARG A 147 35.23 -25.04 23.01
C ARG A 147 34.38 -26.21 23.54
N ILE A 148 34.20 -27.27 22.76
CA ILE A 148 34.13 -28.63 23.34
C ILE A 148 35.08 -29.54 22.54
N SER A 149 36.28 -29.66 23.11
CA SER A 149 37.27 -30.73 23.07
C SER A 149 36.98 -31.95 22.18
N ARG A 150 37.86 -32.12 21.18
CA ARG A 150 38.31 -33.44 20.69
C ARG A 150 38.94 -34.21 21.85
N SER A 151 38.37 -35.35 22.24
CA SER A 151 39.13 -36.43 22.88
C SER A 151 39.16 -37.63 21.94
N GLN A 152 40.36 -38.15 21.72
CA GLN A 152 40.67 -39.17 20.73
C GLN A 152 39.97 -40.50 21.02
N ARG A 153 39.63 -41.16 19.91
CA ARG A 153 39.23 -42.55 19.79
C ARG A 153 40.42 -43.47 20.11
N SER A 154 40.27 -44.38 21.07
CA SER A 154 41.06 -45.62 21.14
C SER A 154 40.12 -46.81 21.33
N SER A 155 40.52 -47.93 20.74
CA SER A 155 39.72 -49.09 20.40
C SER A 155 39.88 -50.22 21.42
N SER A 156 38.83 -51.05 21.54
CA SER A 156 38.80 -52.48 21.93
C SER A 156 38.79 -52.86 23.42
N LYS A 157 37.65 -53.40 23.91
CA LYS A 157 37.41 -54.86 24.08
C LYS A 157 36.07 -55.11 24.79
N GLU A 158 35.34 -56.11 24.28
CA GLU A 158 34.16 -56.73 24.92
C GLU A 158 34.52 -57.33 26.28
N ILE A 159 33.64 -57.16 27.28
CA ILE A 159 33.36 -58.21 28.28
C ILE A 159 31.84 -58.21 28.57
N LYS A 160 31.27 -59.38 28.38
CA LYS A 160 29.86 -59.75 28.56
C LYS A 160 29.71 -60.41 29.93
N PHE A 161 28.86 -59.89 30.82
CA PHE A 161 28.31 -60.69 31.92
C PHE A 161 26.83 -60.37 32.17
N LYS A 162 26.05 -61.45 32.22
CA LYS A 162 24.62 -61.52 32.51
C LYS A 162 24.37 -61.40 34.03
N SER A 163 23.16 -60.94 34.36
CA SER A 163 22.20 -61.57 35.30
C SER A 163 21.70 -60.62 36.40
N GLY A 164 20.36 -60.53 36.53
CA GLY A 164 19.70 -60.13 37.77
C GLY A 164 18.58 -59.10 37.62
N ASN A 165 17.37 -59.54 37.29
CA ASN A 165 16.12 -58.90 37.74
C ASN A 165 15.68 -59.65 39.04
N PRO A 166 14.66 -59.23 39.85
CA PRO A 166 13.69 -58.15 39.64
C PRO A 166 13.34 -57.33 40.92
N LYS A 167 12.53 -56.27 40.76
CA LYS A 167 11.26 -56.07 41.49
C LYS A 167 10.60 -54.71 41.17
N GLN A 168 9.39 -54.79 40.61
CA GLN A 168 8.29 -53.81 40.67
C GLN A 168 7.54 -54.01 42.00
N PRO A 169 6.76 -53.05 42.56
CA PRO A 169 5.46 -52.73 41.95
C PRO A 169 4.80 -51.35 42.22
N SER A 170 3.82 -51.04 41.34
CA SER A 170 2.53 -50.32 41.61
C SER A 170 2.58 -48.81 41.92
N ARG A 171 1.61 -47.94 41.56
CA ARG A 171 0.28 -48.01 40.91
C ARG A 171 -0.17 -46.56 40.60
N LYS A 172 -0.85 -46.35 39.46
CA LYS A 172 -2.06 -45.51 39.15
C LYS A 172 -2.13 -44.05 39.69
N LYS A 173 -2.63 -43.02 38.97
CA LYS A 173 -3.86 -42.94 38.16
C LYS A 173 -3.80 -41.81 37.11
N VAL A 174 -4.57 -42.06 36.06
CA VAL A 174 -5.12 -41.17 35.02
C VAL A 174 -6.16 -40.18 35.60
N SER A 175 -6.25 -38.98 35.00
CA SER A 175 -7.48 -38.32 34.47
C SER A 175 -7.17 -36.83 34.25
N GLN A 176 -7.09 -36.37 33.00
CA GLN A 176 -8.17 -35.96 32.09
C GLN A 176 -8.74 -34.57 32.38
N ASP A 177 -8.64 -33.74 31.34
CA ASP A 177 -9.55 -32.68 30.88
C ASP A 177 -9.79 -31.50 31.83
N SER A 178 -9.53 -30.25 31.45
CA SER A 178 -10.44 -29.50 30.59
C SER A 178 -9.84 -28.16 30.14
N VAL A 179 -10.10 -27.77 28.89
CA VAL A 179 -10.06 -26.41 28.30
C VAL A 179 -11.54 -26.04 28.01
N PRO A 180 -12.01 -24.79 27.74
CA PRO A 180 -11.52 -23.41 27.92
C PRO A 180 -12.53 -22.49 28.69
N ASN A 181 -12.19 -21.21 28.94
CA ASN A 181 -13.18 -20.12 29.05
C ASN A 181 -12.45 -18.76 28.83
N CYS A 182 -12.68 -17.97 27.77
CA CYS A 182 -13.82 -17.12 27.36
C CYS A 182 -13.81 -15.67 27.94
N HIS A 183 -14.28 -14.75 27.10
CA HIS A 183 -14.11 -13.29 26.96
C HIS A 183 -14.52 -12.34 28.12
N THR A 184 -14.02 -11.10 28.10
CA THR A 184 -14.75 -9.80 27.91
C THR A 184 -13.79 -8.60 28.13
N SER A 185 -13.62 -7.68 27.18
CA SER A 185 -14.30 -6.37 26.97
C SER A 185 -13.59 -5.15 27.59
N SER A 186 -13.21 -4.16 26.76
CA SER A 186 -13.72 -2.77 26.80
C SER A 186 -12.82 -1.75 26.10
N GLU A 187 -13.48 -0.77 25.50
CA GLU A 187 -13.02 0.35 24.67
C GLU A 187 -12.27 1.44 25.46
N VAL A 188 -11.39 2.21 24.80
CA VAL A 188 -11.17 3.62 25.13
C VAL A 188 -10.99 4.46 23.85
N ARG A 189 -11.99 5.30 23.59
CA ARG A 189 -11.97 6.50 22.73
C ARG A 189 -11.09 7.57 23.39
N THR A 190 -10.23 8.24 22.62
CA THR A 190 -9.77 9.59 22.98
C THR A 190 -10.00 10.53 21.80
N SER A 191 -10.75 11.60 22.06
CA SER A 191 -11.07 12.70 21.17
C SER A 191 -10.07 13.83 21.43
N TYR A 192 -9.59 14.50 20.38
CA TYR A 192 -8.86 15.75 20.52
C TYR A 192 -9.75 16.92 20.09
N PHE A 193 -9.92 17.82 21.05
CA PHE A 193 -10.65 19.07 20.98
C PHE A 193 -9.83 20.15 20.27
N ILE A 194 -10.58 20.91 19.48
CA ILE A 194 -10.43 22.27 18.95
C ILE A 194 -9.60 23.22 19.85
N GLY A 195 -8.73 24.03 19.23
CA GLY A 195 -8.12 25.23 19.82
C GLY A 195 -7.98 26.34 18.79
N SER A 196 -8.78 27.40 18.93
CA SER A 196 -8.73 28.65 18.17
C SER A 196 -7.70 29.64 18.74
N THR A 197 -7.45 30.70 17.95
CA THR A 197 -6.83 32.01 18.27
C THR A 197 -5.30 32.08 18.33
N PHE A 198 -4.67 32.70 17.32
CA PHE A 198 -4.36 34.15 17.28
C PHE A 198 -4.29 34.62 15.82
#